data_AF-A0A0S2ZLD7-F1
#
_entry.id   AF-A0A0S2ZLD7-F1
#
_cell.length_a   1.000
_cell.length_b   1.000
_cell.length_c   1.000
_cell.angle_alpha   90.00
_cell.angle_beta   90.00
_cell.angle_gamma   90.00
#
_symmetry.space_group_name_H-M   'P 1'
#
loop_
_entity.id
_entity.type
_entity.pdbx_description
1 polymer ?
#
loop_
_entity_poly.entity_id
_entity_poly.type
_entity_poly.pdbx_seq_one_letter_code
_entity_poly.pdbx_strand_id
1 'polypeptide(L)'
;MEDKEKEISENNNSNEIGRIDELKNFIMGEYKEALLRTIEINNLGSLRERIYELDTKYGEMIEDFKKNIDLIKELGERISTIDTKYSNSIESLKNDEIKNLNTKYLDVLGKFDDLKDKIIKDKDEIIQKLEEQLREKEEKLENKRTELEENKASTLNLKQKLEQEKVNNEREVNALNEQLREKKAELVRKINELEEKTAYIQKLTQDLEQEKANNEREVNTLNEQLREKEAGVERKTSELEEKTAYIQKLTQELELEKANNQREVNTLNEQLREKKVELVMKNDQLTFLGEEIRNQKAELKDKEYKISILEEKMEKEKIENENLIGELKIKLNTFYDKIEKPYENLLKAITESTKADTIGNYLGFNNEKGLSKSMILFALASDDNLARKIALFYSERKEIMVEEDFRIVKEVNNIYVNKPWGILYAEAEGPYQSSLLKDRKSSSIYKNFTAMYSPAYRPDENGNSPIKGIVDGK
;
A
#
# COMPACT_ATOMS: atom_id res chain seq x y z
N MET A 1 19.00 204.03 -178.45
CA MET A 1 17.74 204.26 -179.19
C MET A 1 17.16 205.60 -178.77
N GLU A 2 17.05 206.65 -179.59
CA GLU A 2 17.78 207.20 -180.77
C GLU A 2 16.88 208.36 -181.28
N ASP A 3 17.28 209.53 -181.81
CA ASP A 3 18.50 210.37 -181.84
C ASP A 3 18.04 211.76 -182.42
N LYS A 4 18.92 212.79 -182.52
CA LYS A 4 18.80 213.99 -183.42
C LYS A 4 17.83 215.13 -182.99
N GLU A 5 17.72 216.34 -183.56
CA GLU A 5 18.49 217.43 -184.29
C GLU A 5 17.49 218.65 -184.41
N LYS A 6 17.60 219.89 -184.98
CA LYS A 6 18.49 220.88 -185.68
C LYS A 6 17.64 222.21 -185.83
N GLU A 7 17.99 223.43 -186.29
CA GLU A 7 19.19 224.32 -186.40
C GLU A 7 18.78 225.75 -186.94
N ILE A 8 19.70 226.74 -186.95
CA ILE A 8 19.77 227.97 -187.86
C ILE A 8 18.87 229.25 -187.66
N SER A 9 19.51 230.44 -187.89
CA SER A 9 19.07 231.82 -188.35
C SER A 9 18.24 232.88 -187.57
N GLU A 10 18.77 234.13 -187.59
CA GLU A 10 18.20 235.51 -187.78
C GLU A 10 17.18 236.23 -186.84
N ASN A 11 17.43 237.55 -186.63
CA ASN A 11 16.64 238.65 -186.01
C ASN A 11 16.36 238.68 -184.47
N ASN A 12 16.19 239.89 -183.91
CA ASN A 12 16.33 240.29 -182.48
C ASN A 12 15.58 241.62 -182.17
N ASN A 13 15.42 242.15 -180.94
CA ASN A 13 15.05 241.66 -179.57
C ASN A 13 14.89 242.90 -178.63
N SER A 14 13.94 242.93 -177.65
CA SER A 14 13.69 244.15 -176.82
C SER A 14 12.89 244.01 -175.49
N ASN A 15 13.54 244.26 -174.35
CA ASN A 15 13.22 245.29 -173.33
C ASN A 15 11.88 245.39 -172.51
N GLU A 16 11.15 244.33 -172.08
CA GLU A 16 9.99 244.58 -171.16
C GLU A 16 9.63 243.56 -170.04
N ILE A 17 9.97 242.27 -170.13
CA ILE A 17 9.32 241.23 -169.28
C ILE A 17 9.89 241.07 -167.83
N GLY A 18 11.00 241.74 -167.50
CA GLY A 18 11.71 241.62 -166.22
C GLY A 18 11.04 242.19 -164.95
N ARG A 19 9.70 242.16 -164.84
CA ARG A 19 8.94 242.72 -163.70
C ARG A 19 7.66 241.96 -163.27
N ILE A 20 7.27 240.88 -163.93
CA ILE A 20 5.94 240.23 -163.68
C ILE A 20 6.03 238.90 -162.93
N ASP A 21 6.95 237.98 -163.26
CA ASP A 21 6.91 236.64 -162.67
C ASP A 21 7.41 236.58 -161.20
N GLU A 22 8.27 237.52 -160.77
CA GLU A 22 8.59 237.69 -159.35
C GLU A 22 7.36 238.12 -158.51
N LEU A 23 6.44 238.88 -159.10
CA LEU A 23 5.17 239.28 -158.47
C LEU A 23 4.16 238.12 -158.39
N LYS A 24 4.30 237.10 -159.23
CA LYS A 24 3.27 236.06 -159.42
C LYS A 24 3.32 234.97 -158.36
N ASN A 25 4.51 234.50 -158.01
CA ASN A 25 4.69 233.45 -157.01
C ASN A 25 4.64 233.97 -155.56
N PHE A 26 4.95 235.25 -155.32
CA PHE A 26 4.75 235.88 -154.01
C PHE A 26 3.26 235.85 -153.62
N ILE A 27 2.37 236.28 -154.52
CA ILE A 27 0.92 236.31 -154.31
C ILE A 27 0.33 234.90 -154.16
N MET A 28 0.86 233.89 -154.88
CA MET A 28 0.38 232.51 -154.78
C MET A 28 0.84 231.79 -153.48
N GLY A 29 1.83 232.34 -152.78
CA GLY A 29 2.22 231.89 -151.43
C GLY A 29 1.15 232.22 -150.39
N GLU A 30 0.87 233.53 -150.21
CA GLU A 30 0.00 234.01 -149.11
C GLU A 30 -1.45 233.47 -149.20
N TYR A 31 -2.01 233.36 -150.42
CA TYR A 31 -3.41 232.95 -150.58
C TYR A 31 -3.68 231.48 -150.21
N LYS A 32 -2.65 230.62 -150.26
CA LYS A 32 -2.79 229.19 -149.94
C LYS A 32 -2.74 228.93 -148.43
N GLU A 33 -1.99 229.73 -147.69
CA GLU A 33 -1.81 229.56 -146.24
C GLU A 33 -2.99 230.10 -145.43
N ALA A 34 -3.67 231.15 -145.92
CA ALA A 34 -4.89 231.70 -145.31
C ALA A 34 -6.08 230.71 -145.33
N LEU A 35 -6.27 229.97 -146.43
CA LEU A 35 -7.38 229.03 -146.59
C LEU A 35 -7.29 227.82 -145.65
N LEU A 36 -6.08 227.30 -145.40
CA LEU A 36 -5.87 226.12 -144.55
C LEU A 36 -6.21 226.39 -143.08
N ARG A 37 -5.74 227.53 -142.51
CA ARG A 37 -6.03 227.90 -141.11
C ARG A 37 -7.53 228.07 -140.82
N THR A 38 -8.32 228.39 -141.83
CA THR A 38 -9.78 228.59 -141.71
C THR A 38 -10.55 227.26 -141.57
N ILE A 39 -9.95 226.14 -141.99
CA ILE A 39 -10.57 224.81 -141.92
C ILE A 39 -10.31 224.13 -140.56
N GLU A 40 -9.10 224.28 -139.99
CA GLU A 40 -8.74 223.63 -138.73
C GLU A 40 -9.57 224.12 -137.53
N ILE A 41 -9.84 225.43 -137.44
CA ILE A 41 -10.52 226.05 -136.30
C ILE A 41 -11.97 225.56 -136.16
N ASN A 42 -12.70 225.40 -137.27
CA ASN A 42 -14.12 225.02 -137.23
C ASN A 42 -14.34 223.55 -136.78
N ASN A 43 -13.43 222.64 -137.10
CA ASN A 43 -13.53 221.23 -136.69
C ASN A 43 -13.24 221.01 -135.19
N LEU A 44 -12.47 221.89 -134.55
CA LEU A 44 -12.20 221.82 -133.11
C LEU A 44 -13.39 222.27 -132.24
N GLY A 45 -14.33 223.05 -132.79
CA GLY A 45 -15.50 223.53 -132.07
C GLY A 45 -16.47 222.40 -131.68
N SER A 46 -16.99 221.66 -132.67
CA SER A 46 -18.04 220.65 -132.46
C SER A 46 -17.58 219.44 -131.64
N LEU A 47 -16.29 219.10 -131.69
CA LEU A 47 -15.70 218.05 -130.84
C LEU A 47 -15.77 218.39 -129.34
N ARG A 48 -15.68 219.67 -128.98
CA ARG A 48 -15.61 220.10 -127.58
C ARG A 48 -16.96 220.03 -126.87
N GLU A 49 -18.02 220.37 -127.58
CA GLU A 49 -19.40 220.33 -127.10
C GLU A 49 -19.86 218.87 -126.86
N ARG A 50 -19.50 217.97 -127.80
CA ARG A 50 -19.79 216.53 -127.72
C ARG A 50 -19.20 215.81 -126.51
N ILE A 51 -18.07 216.29 -125.98
CA ILE A 51 -17.43 215.74 -124.77
C ILE A 51 -18.25 216.10 -123.52
N TYR A 52 -18.79 217.32 -123.44
CA TYR A 52 -19.51 217.81 -122.26
C TYR A 52 -20.86 217.09 -122.05
N GLU A 53 -21.54 216.73 -123.15
CA GLU A 53 -22.75 215.89 -123.12
C GLU A 53 -22.49 214.49 -122.52
N LEU A 54 -21.34 213.90 -122.83
CA LEU A 54 -20.97 212.55 -122.38
C LEU A 54 -20.62 212.52 -120.89
N ASP A 55 -19.77 213.46 -120.44
CA ASP A 55 -19.33 213.54 -119.05
C ASP A 55 -20.53 213.69 -118.09
N THR A 56 -21.46 214.59 -118.43
CA THR A 56 -22.69 214.82 -117.66
C THR A 56 -23.53 213.54 -117.55
N LYS A 57 -23.72 212.81 -118.66
CA LYS A 57 -24.56 211.62 -118.72
C LYS A 57 -23.99 210.41 -117.97
N TYR A 58 -22.66 210.24 -117.97
CA TYR A 58 -22.01 209.13 -117.26
C TYR A 58 -21.77 209.44 -115.77
N GLY A 59 -21.66 210.72 -115.38
CA GLY A 59 -21.53 211.13 -113.98
C GLY A 59 -22.68 210.66 -113.08
N GLU A 60 -23.93 210.95 -113.46
CA GLU A 60 -25.12 210.54 -112.69
C GLU A 60 -25.21 209.02 -112.51
N MET A 61 -24.87 208.26 -113.56
CA MET A 61 -24.91 206.79 -113.54
C MET A 61 -23.92 206.19 -112.54
N ILE A 62 -22.76 206.82 -112.33
CA ILE A 62 -21.75 206.39 -111.36
C ILE A 62 -22.22 206.62 -109.92
N GLU A 63 -22.98 207.69 -109.66
CA GLU A 63 -23.47 208.03 -108.31
C GLU A 63 -24.49 206.99 -107.80
N ASP A 64 -25.41 206.53 -108.64
CA ASP A 64 -26.37 205.48 -108.28
C ASP A 64 -25.72 204.09 -108.18
N PHE A 65 -24.66 203.79 -108.94
CA PHE A 65 -23.88 202.56 -108.72
C PHE A 65 -23.21 202.54 -107.33
N LYS A 66 -22.72 203.67 -106.80
CA LYS A 66 -22.18 203.74 -105.43
C LYS A 66 -23.23 203.38 -104.38
N LYS A 67 -24.43 203.98 -104.44
CA LYS A 67 -25.53 203.69 -103.49
C LYS A 67 -25.88 202.21 -103.46
N ASN A 68 -25.96 201.57 -104.64
CA ASN A 68 -26.22 200.14 -104.74
C ASN A 68 -25.10 199.29 -104.12
N ILE A 69 -23.82 199.68 -104.31
CA ILE A 69 -22.67 199.02 -103.68
C ILE A 69 -22.72 199.13 -102.14
N ASP A 70 -23.09 200.28 -101.59
CA ASP A 70 -23.17 200.46 -100.13
C ASP A 70 -24.34 199.69 -99.51
N LEU A 71 -25.49 199.61 -100.21
CA LEU A 71 -26.60 198.73 -99.80
C LEU A 71 -26.21 197.24 -99.80
N ILE A 72 -25.38 196.80 -100.74
CA ILE A 72 -24.85 195.43 -100.78
C ILE A 72 -23.92 195.16 -99.59
N LYS A 73 -23.13 196.15 -99.12
CA LYS A 73 -22.32 196.01 -97.89
C LYS A 73 -23.18 195.81 -96.65
N GLU A 74 -24.20 196.66 -96.44
CA GLU A 74 -25.08 196.57 -95.26
C GLU A 74 -25.83 195.23 -95.22
N LEU A 75 -26.25 194.71 -96.38
CA LEU A 75 -26.83 193.36 -96.48
C LEU A 75 -25.79 192.26 -96.15
N GLY A 76 -24.54 192.40 -96.59
CA GLY A 76 -23.46 191.48 -96.24
C GLY A 76 -23.16 191.44 -94.74
N GLU A 77 -23.12 192.59 -94.08
CA GLU A 77 -22.94 192.69 -92.62
C GLU A 77 -24.11 192.04 -91.86
N ARG A 78 -25.36 192.26 -92.31
CA ARG A 78 -26.54 191.60 -91.74
C ARG A 78 -26.50 190.08 -91.91
N ILE A 79 -26.10 189.58 -93.08
CA ILE A 79 -25.95 188.14 -93.34
C ILE A 79 -24.87 187.55 -92.42
N SER A 80 -23.70 188.18 -92.31
CA SER A 80 -22.62 187.74 -91.42
C SER A 80 -23.04 187.71 -89.94
N THR A 81 -23.85 188.68 -89.51
CA THR A 81 -24.43 188.75 -88.15
C THR A 81 -25.45 187.63 -87.90
N ILE A 82 -26.20 187.23 -88.93
CA ILE A 82 -27.16 186.11 -88.87
C ILE A 82 -26.41 184.78 -88.83
N ASP A 83 -25.43 184.56 -89.71
CA ASP A 83 -24.62 183.34 -89.77
C ASP A 83 -23.87 183.08 -88.46
N THR A 84 -23.21 184.10 -87.89
CA THR A 84 -22.52 183.97 -86.60
C THR A 84 -23.50 183.65 -85.47
N LYS A 85 -24.68 184.28 -85.43
CA LYS A 85 -25.70 183.97 -84.42
C LYS A 85 -26.21 182.53 -84.52
N TYR A 86 -26.53 182.06 -85.72
CA TYR A 86 -27.01 180.67 -85.91
C TYR A 86 -25.90 179.64 -85.69
N SER A 87 -24.65 179.92 -86.10
CA SER A 87 -23.48 179.09 -85.82
C SER A 87 -23.30 178.89 -84.31
N ASN A 88 -23.31 179.98 -83.54
CA ASN A 88 -23.16 179.92 -82.08
C ASN A 88 -24.30 179.14 -81.40
N SER A 89 -25.55 179.27 -81.88
CA SER A 89 -26.68 178.47 -81.38
C SER A 89 -26.54 176.99 -81.72
N ILE A 90 -26.11 176.65 -82.95
CA ILE A 90 -25.86 175.27 -83.37
C ILE A 90 -24.72 174.64 -82.56
N GLU A 91 -23.67 175.40 -82.27
CA GLU A 91 -22.53 174.95 -81.48
C GLU A 91 -22.91 174.77 -80.00
N SER A 92 -23.68 175.67 -79.40
CA SER A 92 -24.22 175.49 -78.04
C SER A 92 -25.08 174.22 -77.94
N LEU A 93 -26.02 174.02 -78.87
CA LEU A 93 -26.89 172.83 -78.89
C LEU A 93 -26.08 171.54 -79.05
N LYS A 94 -25.08 171.51 -79.95
CA LYS A 94 -24.15 170.38 -80.07
C LYS A 94 -23.41 170.11 -78.76
N ASN A 95 -22.88 171.15 -78.10
CA ASN A 95 -22.11 171.01 -76.87
C ASN A 95 -22.98 170.51 -75.71
N ASP A 96 -24.20 171.00 -75.57
CA ASP A 96 -25.16 170.52 -74.56
C ASP A 96 -25.63 169.08 -74.82
N GLU A 97 -25.86 168.70 -76.08
CA GLU A 97 -26.23 167.33 -76.45
C GLU A 97 -25.06 166.35 -76.30
N ILE A 98 -23.83 166.72 -76.69
CA ILE A 98 -22.60 165.96 -76.43
C ILE A 98 -22.40 165.78 -74.92
N LYS A 99 -22.60 166.82 -74.11
CA LYS A 99 -22.48 166.77 -72.64
C LYS A 99 -23.53 165.85 -72.00
N ASN A 100 -24.77 165.87 -72.50
CA ASN A 100 -25.86 164.98 -72.08
C ASN A 100 -25.55 163.52 -72.45
N LEU A 101 -25.09 163.26 -73.68
CA LEU A 101 -24.65 161.94 -74.14
C LEU A 101 -23.45 161.41 -73.34
N ASN A 102 -22.45 162.25 -73.06
CA ASN A 102 -21.29 161.87 -72.25
C ASN A 102 -21.69 161.55 -70.80
N THR A 103 -22.63 162.30 -70.22
CA THR A 103 -23.17 162.02 -68.88
C THR A 103 -23.92 160.69 -68.83
N LYS A 104 -24.73 160.40 -69.86
CA LYS A 104 -25.40 159.08 -70.02
C LYS A 104 -24.39 157.94 -70.24
N TYR A 105 -23.33 158.19 -71.01
CA TYR A 105 -22.27 157.20 -71.23
C TYR A 105 -21.55 156.86 -69.92
N LEU A 106 -21.19 157.85 -69.11
CA LEU A 106 -20.57 157.64 -67.79
C LEU A 106 -21.51 156.94 -66.79
N ASP A 107 -22.80 157.26 -66.79
CA ASP A 107 -23.83 156.55 -66.00
C ASP A 107 -23.98 155.07 -66.42
N VAL A 108 -23.95 154.79 -67.72
CA VAL A 108 -23.93 153.41 -68.26
C VAL A 108 -22.62 152.69 -67.93
N LEU A 109 -21.48 153.40 -67.96
CA LEU A 109 -20.17 152.82 -67.62
C LEU A 109 -20.12 152.43 -66.13
N GLY A 110 -20.55 153.32 -65.23
CA GLY A 110 -20.65 153.04 -63.80
C GLY A 110 -21.55 151.83 -63.52
N LYS A 111 -22.73 151.76 -64.16
CA LYS A 111 -23.64 150.60 -64.05
C LYS A 111 -23.05 149.31 -64.62
N PHE A 112 -22.18 149.39 -65.62
CA PHE A 112 -21.46 148.24 -66.16
C PHE A 112 -20.38 147.76 -65.19
N ASP A 113 -19.61 148.66 -64.58
CA ASP A 113 -18.61 148.31 -63.56
C ASP A 113 -19.25 147.80 -62.26
N ASP A 114 -20.33 148.42 -61.77
CA ASP A 114 -21.15 147.91 -60.65
C ASP A 114 -21.64 146.47 -60.92
N LEU A 115 -22.15 146.21 -62.13
CA LEU A 115 -22.62 144.89 -62.53
C LEU A 115 -21.47 143.88 -62.67
N LYS A 116 -20.34 144.30 -63.23
CA LYS A 116 -19.11 143.50 -63.38
C LYS A 116 -18.56 143.09 -62.02
N ASP A 117 -18.41 144.04 -61.11
CA ASP A 117 -17.85 143.81 -59.78
C ASP A 117 -18.80 142.98 -58.91
N LYS A 118 -20.13 143.17 -59.07
CA LYS A 118 -21.12 142.24 -58.51
C LYS A 118 -20.97 140.82 -59.08
N ILE A 119 -20.84 140.66 -60.40
CA ILE A 119 -20.65 139.34 -61.03
C ILE A 119 -19.34 138.68 -60.59
N ILE A 120 -18.28 139.45 -60.33
CA ILE A 120 -17.03 138.95 -59.75
C ILE A 120 -17.28 138.47 -58.31
N LYS A 121 -17.86 139.31 -57.45
CA LYS A 121 -18.16 138.94 -56.05
C LYS A 121 -19.09 137.73 -55.94
N ASP A 122 -20.16 137.68 -56.73
CA ASP A 122 -21.11 136.56 -56.76
C ASP A 122 -20.41 135.25 -57.21
N LYS A 123 -19.42 135.32 -58.12
CA LYS A 123 -18.58 134.18 -58.50
C LYS A 123 -17.61 133.77 -57.41
N ASP A 124 -16.89 134.71 -56.80
CA ASP A 124 -15.90 134.42 -55.75
C ASP A 124 -16.58 133.79 -54.52
N GLU A 125 -17.76 134.27 -54.16
CA GLU A 125 -18.62 133.66 -53.14
C GLU A 125 -19.09 132.24 -53.49
N ILE A 126 -19.28 131.91 -54.78
CA ILE A 126 -19.62 130.56 -55.23
C ILE A 126 -18.36 129.67 -55.22
N ILE A 127 -17.21 130.18 -55.66
CA ILE A 127 -15.93 129.47 -55.67
C ILE A 127 -15.55 129.06 -54.24
N GLN A 128 -15.55 129.99 -53.28
CA GLN A 128 -15.25 129.67 -51.88
C GLN A 128 -16.17 128.59 -51.29
N LYS A 129 -17.47 128.63 -51.60
CA LYS A 129 -18.46 127.63 -51.15
C LYS A 129 -18.21 126.25 -51.80
N LEU A 130 -17.70 126.20 -53.03
CA LEU A 130 -17.34 124.95 -53.71
C LEU A 130 -15.99 124.40 -53.24
N GLU A 131 -15.00 125.25 -52.99
CA GLU A 131 -13.69 124.87 -52.44
C GLU A 131 -13.84 124.28 -51.04
N GLU A 132 -14.67 124.87 -50.17
CA GLU A 132 -14.88 124.33 -48.82
C GLU A 132 -15.66 123.00 -48.85
N GLN A 133 -16.67 122.87 -49.72
CA GLN A 133 -17.35 121.60 -49.96
C GLN A 133 -16.45 120.52 -50.59
N LEU A 134 -15.39 120.91 -51.29
CA LEU A 134 -14.37 119.99 -51.80
C LEU A 134 -13.46 119.55 -50.65
N ARG A 135 -12.92 120.51 -49.87
CA ARG A 135 -12.07 120.26 -48.69
C ARG A 135 -12.74 119.31 -47.70
N GLU A 136 -14.00 119.56 -47.34
CA GLU A 136 -14.80 118.66 -46.49
C GLU A 136 -14.88 117.24 -47.05
N LYS A 137 -15.05 117.08 -48.37
CA LYS A 137 -15.18 115.77 -49.02
C LYS A 137 -13.85 115.05 -49.10
N GLU A 138 -12.76 115.76 -49.32
CA GLU A 138 -11.40 115.21 -49.32
C GLU A 138 -11.02 114.71 -47.92
N GLU A 139 -11.26 115.49 -46.87
CA GLU A 139 -11.06 115.07 -45.48
C GLU A 139 -11.92 113.84 -45.12
N LYS A 140 -13.22 113.86 -45.46
CA LYS A 140 -14.14 112.73 -45.24
C LYS A 140 -13.80 111.50 -46.08
N LEU A 141 -13.04 111.64 -47.17
CA LEU A 141 -12.56 110.54 -48.00
C LEU A 141 -11.25 109.97 -47.45
N GLU A 142 -10.34 110.81 -46.95
CA GLU A 142 -9.09 110.36 -46.35
C GLU A 142 -9.31 109.70 -44.99
N ASN A 143 -10.19 110.23 -44.14
CA ASN A 143 -10.61 109.55 -42.89
C ASN A 143 -11.22 108.17 -43.17
N LYS A 144 -11.98 108.02 -44.27
CA LYS A 144 -12.50 106.70 -44.70
C LYS A 144 -11.44 105.77 -45.29
N ARG A 145 -10.32 106.31 -45.80
CA ARG A 145 -9.17 105.50 -46.21
C ARG A 145 -8.39 104.98 -45.01
N THR A 146 -8.14 105.82 -44.01
CA THR A 146 -7.45 105.39 -42.77
C THR A 146 -8.29 104.35 -42.03
N GLU A 147 -9.59 104.58 -41.83
CA GLU A 147 -10.54 103.57 -41.30
C GLU A 147 -10.49 102.26 -42.11
N LEU A 148 -10.43 102.32 -43.45
CA LEU A 148 -10.40 101.13 -44.30
C LEU A 148 -9.08 100.34 -44.17
N GLU A 149 -7.93 101.00 -44.10
CA GLU A 149 -6.64 100.32 -43.91
C GLU A 149 -6.49 99.76 -42.48
N GLU A 150 -6.99 100.46 -41.45
CA GLU A 150 -7.06 99.92 -40.09
C GLU A 150 -7.95 98.68 -40.01
N ASN A 151 -9.13 98.70 -40.64
CA ASN A 151 -10.02 97.55 -40.70
C ASN A 151 -9.41 96.38 -41.50
N LYS A 152 -8.68 96.63 -42.59
CA LYS A 152 -7.92 95.60 -43.31
C LYS A 152 -6.82 94.99 -42.43
N ALA A 153 -6.03 95.81 -41.74
CA ALA A 153 -4.95 95.36 -40.86
C ALA A 153 -5.49 94.53 -39.69
N SER A 154 -6.59 94.98 -39.07
CA SER A 154 -7.32 94.27 -38.03
C SER A 154 -7.84 92.92 -38.53
N THR A 155 -8.49 92.89 -39.70
CA THR A 155 -9.00 91.66 -40.34
C THR A 155 -7.87 90.67 -40.65
N LEU A 156 -6.72 91.15 -41.12
CA LEU A 156 -5.54 90.31 -41.39
C LEU A 156 -4.99 89.70 -40.09
N ASN A 157 -4.87 90.50 -39.02
CA ASN A 157 -4.40 90.07 -37.70
C ASN A 157 -5.34 89.02 -37.07
N LEU A 158 -6.65 89.26 -37.13
CA LEU A 158 -7.68 88.30 -36.69
C LEU A 158 -7.62 86.99 -37.49
N LYS A 159 -7.46 87.06 -38.81
CA LYS A 159 -7.31 85.87 -39.67
C LYS A 159 -6.04 85.08 -39.33
N GLN A 160 -4.92 85.74 -39.08
CA GLN A 160 -3.67 85.09 -38.67
C GLN A 160 -3.81 84.41 -37.29
N LYS A 161 -4.42 85.08 -36.31
CA LYS A 161 -4.70 84.51 -34.99
C LYS A 161 -5.60 83.27 -35.07
N LEU A 162 -6.71 83.37 -35.80
CA LEU A 162 -7.65 82.26 -35.98
C LEU A 162 -6.97 81.05 -36.64
N GLU A 163 -6.10 81.25 -37.63
CA GLU A 163 -5.40 80.14 -38.28
C GLU A 163 -4.35 79.50 -37.35
N GLN A 164 -3.62 80.30 -36.56
CA GLN A 164 -2.68 79.80 -35.57
C GLN A 164 -3.39 79.03 -34.44
N GLU A 165 -4.59 79.50 -34.04
CA GLU A 165 -5.43 78.85 -33.03
C GLU A 165 -5.97 77.51 -33.53
N LYS A 166 -6.45 77.41 -34.77
CA LYS A 166 -6.80 76.12 -35.40
C LYS A 166 -5.63 75.14 -35.37
N VAL A 167 -4.44 75.56 -35.79
CA VAL A 167 -3.24 74.70 -35.83
C VAL A 167 -2.82 74.25 -34.43
N ASN A 168 -3.00 75.09 -33.41
CA ASN A 168 -2.76 74.71 -32.02
C ASN A 168 -3.79 73.68 -31.53
N ASN A 169 -5.08 73.94 -31.76
CA ASN A 169 -6.16 73.05 -31.35
C ASN A 169 -6.10 71.69 -32.07
N GLU A 170 -5.71 71.66 -33.36
CA GLU A 170 -5.48 70.42 -34.11
C GLU A 170 -4.29 69.63 -33.54
N ARG A 171 -3.20 70.30 -33.13
CA ARG A 171 -2.08 69.64 -32.45
C ARG A 171 -2.48 69.07 -31.09
N GLU A 172 -3.25 69.80 -30.30
CA GLU A 172 -3.74 69.34 -29.00
C GLU A 172 -4.70 68.15 -29.15
N VAL A 173 -5.67 68.22 -30.06
CA VAL A 173 -6.58 67.10 -30.38
C VAL A 173 -5.80 65.87 -30.85
N ASN A 174 -4.77 66.03 -31.68
CA ASN A 174 -3.93 64.91 -32.10
C ASN A 174 -3.11 64.31 -30.94
N ALA A 175 -2.54 65.14 -30.06
CA ALA A 175 -1.82 64.68 -28.87
C ALA A 175 -2.73 63.92 -27.88
N LEU A 176 -3.94 64.44 -27.63
CA LEU A 176 -4.95 63.78 -26.79
C LEU A 176 -5.44 62.47 -27.40
N ASN A 177 -5.63 62.41 -28.72
CA ASN A 177 -5.98 61.18 -29.43
C ASN A 177 -4.89 60.11 -29.33
N GLU A 178 -3.61 60.48 -29.38
CA GLU A 178 -2.52 59.52 -29.25
C GLU A 178 -2.36 59.02 -27.81
N GLN A 179 -2.44 59.91 -26.81
CA GLN A 179 -2.51 59.50 -25.39
C GLN A 179 -3.70 58.56 -25.12
N LEU A 180 -4.86 58.81 -25.75
CA LEU A 180 -6.03 57.93 -25.65
C LEU A 180 -5.81 56.56 -26.32
N ARG A 181 -5.05 56.50 -27.42
CA ARG A 181 -4.62 55.24 -28.05
C ARG A 181 -3.66 54.47 -27.16
N GLU A 182 -2.62 55.12 -26.62
CA GLU A 182 -1.68 54.53 -25.68
C GLU A 182 -2.39 53.96 -24.46
N LYS A 183 -3.30 54.73 -23.84
CA LYS A 183 -4.06 54.28 -22.66
C LYS A 183 -5.02 53.13 -22.97
N LYS A 184 -5.61 53.08 -24.17
CA LYS A 184 -6.40 51.92 -24.63
C LYS A 184 -5.51 50.68 -24.82
N ALA A 185 -4.32 50.83 -25.41
CA ALA A 185 -3.38 49.72 -25.58
C ALA A 185 -2.83 49.21 -24.23
N GLU A 186 -2.54 50.11 -23.29
CA GLU A 186 -2.14 49.76 -21.92
C GLU A 186 -3.26 49.00 -21.18
N LEU A 187 -4.52 49.46 -21.32
CA LEU A 187 -5.67 48.79 -20.73
C LEU A 187 -5.90 47.38 -21.30
N VAL A 188 -5.80 47.20 -22.63
CA VAL A 188 -5.90 45.88 -23.26
C VAL A 188 -4.81 44.93 -22.76
N ARG A 189 -3.55 45.38 -22.66
CA ARG A 189 -2.48 44.54 -22.07
C ARG A 189 -2.80 44.10 -20.65
N LYS A 190 -3.31 45.01 -19.82
CA LYS A 190 -3.71 44.72 -18.43
C LYS A 190 -4.91 43.78 -18.32
N ILE A 191 -5.84 43.82 -19.27
CA ILE A 191 -6.96 42.87 -19.36
C ILE A 191 -6.40 41.47 -19.67
N ASN A 192 -5.58 41.33 -20.72
CA ASN A 192 -4.97 40.04 -21.07
C ASN A 192 -4.14 39.45 -19.92
N GLU A 193 -3.33 40.28 -19.24
CA GLU A 193 -2.58 39.86 -18.04
C GLU A 193 -3.49 39.37 -16.90
N LEU A 194 -4.68 39.95 -16.73
CA LEU A 194 -5.65 39.52 -15.72
C LEU A 194 -6.36 38.22 -16.13
N GLU A 195 -6.66 38.04 -17.41
CA GLU A 195 -7.22 36.80 -17.96
C GLU A 195 -6.24 35.63 -17.81
N GLU A 196 -4.96 35.82 -18.16
CA GLU A 196 -3.89 34.83 -17.96
C GLU A 196 -3.74 34.44 -16.48
N LYS A 197 -3.69 35.43 -15.57
CA LYS A 197 -3.60 35.19 -14.12
C LYS A 197 -4.85 34.48 -13.58
N THR A 198 -6.03 34.81 -14.11
CA THR A 198 -7.30 34.16 -13.72
C THR A 198 -7.32 32.70 -14.16
N ALA A 199 -6.93 32.39 -15.40
CA ALA A 199 -6.83 31.02 -15.91
C ALA A 199 -5.79 30.20 -15.13
N TYR A 200 -4.66 30.80 -14.76
CA TYR A 200 -3.64 30.16 -13.92
C TYR A 200 -4.17 29.83 -12.52
N ILE A 201 -4.89 30.77 -11.87
CA ILE A 201 -5.51 30.55 -10.55
C ILE A 201 -6.59 29.46 -10.61
N GLN A 202 -7.42 29.45 -11.65
CA GLN A 202 -8.43 28.40 -11.88
C GLN A 202 -7.78 27.02 -11.99
N LYS A 203 -6.72 26.89 -12.81
CA LYS A 203 -5.97 25.63 -12.92
C LYS A 203 -5.36 25.21 -11.57
N LEU A 204 -4.67 26.12 -10.88
CA LEU A 204 -4.04 25.81 -9.59
C LEU A 204 -5.06 25.35 -8.54
N THR A 205 -6.28 25.91 -8.59
CA THR A 205 -7.40 25.51 -7.73
C THR A 205 -7.87 24.09 -8.07
N GLN A 206 -8.03 23.77 -9.36
CA GLN A 206 -8.41 22.44 -9.82
C GLN A 206 -7.35 21.37 -9.48
N ASP A 207 -6.06 21.69 -9.67
CA ASP A 207 -4.95 20.79 -9.33
C ASP A 207 -4.94 20.49 -7.81
N LEU A 208 -5.10 21.52 -6.96
CA LEU A 208 -5.17 21.38 -5.49
C LEU A 208 -6.40 20.57 -5.03
N GLU A 209 -7.56 20.79 -5.64
CA GLU A 209 -8.80 20.10 -5.29
C GLU A 209 -8.77 18.62 -5.71
N GLN A 210 -8.10 18.32 -6.84
CA GLN A 210 -7.79 16.96 -7.26
C GLN A 210 -6.76 16.28 -6.34
N GLU A 211 -5.74 16.99 -5.87
CA GLU A 211 -4.78 16.48 -4.87
C GLU A 211 -5.49 16.13 -3.55
N LYS A 212 -6.32 17.05 -3.03
CA LYS A 212 -7.14 16.83 -1.82
C LYS A 212 -8.02 15.58 -1.95
N ALA A 213 -8.71 15.41 -3.08
CA ALA A 213 -9.55 14.25 -3.34
C ALA A 213 -8.76 12.93 -3.44
N ASN A 214 -7.48 12.97 -3.84
CA ASN A 214 -6.61 11.80 -3.83
C ASN A 214 -6.11 11.49 -2.41
N ASN A 215 -5.70 12.50 -1.65
CA ASN A 215 -5.26 12.34 -0.27
C ASN A 215 -6.40 11.80 0.63
N GLU A 216 -7.64 12.24 0.42
CA GLU A 216 -8.82 11.69 1.11
C GLU A 216 -9.05 10.19 0.76
N ARG A 217 -8.79 9.78 -0.49
CA ARG A 217 -8.88 8.36 -0.89
C ARG A 217 -7.76 7.52 -0.27
N GLU A 218 -6.54 8.03 -0.22
CA GLU A 218 -5.40 7.35 0.40
C GLU A 218 -5.62 7.17 1.91
N VAL A 219 -6.03 8.23 2.62
CA VAL A 219 -6.39 8.16 4.05
C VAL A 219 -7.50 7.13 4.32
N ASN A 220 -8.55 7.10 3.50
CA ASN A 220 -9.59 6.08 3.62
C ASN A 220 -9.07 4.65 3.37
N THR A 221 -8.16 4.48 2.42
CA THR A 221 -7.52 3.17 2.12
C THR A 221 -6.63 2.71 3.27
N LEU A 222 -5.85 3.61 3.86
CA LEU A 222 -4.98 3.34 5.02
C LEU A 222 -5.80 3.02 6.28
N ASN A 223 -6.92 3.73 6.50
CA ASN A 223 -7.84 3.46 7.61
C ASN A 223 -8.48 2.07 7.51
N GLU A 224 -8.85 1.61 6.31
CA GLU A 224 -9.41 0.27 6.14
C GLU A 224 -8.34 -0.83 6.31
N GLN A 225 -7.12 -0.61 5.79
CA GLN A 225 -5.97 -1.49 6.07
C GLN A 225 -5.59 -1.54 7.55
N LEU A 226 -5.81 -0.46 8.30
CA LEU A 226 -5.62 -0.43 9.75
C LEU A 226 -6.67 -1.30 10.45
N ARG A 227 -7.95 -1.14 10.11
CA ARG A 227 -9.06 -1.96 10.64
C ARG A 227 -8.87 -3.46 10.35
N GLU A 228 -8.44 -3.83 9.15
CA GLU A 228 -8.13 -5.22 8.80
C GLU A 228 -7.01 -5.79 9.69
N LYS A 229 -5.99 -4.98 10.00
CA LYS A 229 -4.91 -5.36 10.92
C LYS A 229 -5.36 -5.43 12.36
N GLU A 230 -6.20 -4.50 12.83
CA GLU A 230 -6.77 -4.50 14.17
C GLU A 230 -7.63 -5.75 14.40
N ALA A 231 -8.57 -6.05 13.50
CA ALA A 231 -9.36 -7.28 13.53
C ALA A 231 -8.50 -8.55 13.36
N GLY A 232 -7.40 -8.46 12.61
CA GLY A 232 -6.41 -9.53 12.47
C GLY A 232 -5.56 -9.77 13.73
N VAL A 233 -5.35 -8.75 14.55
CA VAL A 233 -4.71 -8.84 15.88
C VAL A 233 -5.72 -9.38 16.89
N GLU A 234 -6.95 -8.87 16.91
CA GLU A 234 -8.02 -9.33 17.81
C GLU A 234 -8.27 -10.84 17.68
N ARG A 235 -8.45 -11.36 16.46
CA ARG A 235 -8.59 -12.81 16.20
C ARG A 235 -7.40 -13.62 16.73
N LYS A 236 -6.18 -13.12 16.55
CA LYS A 236 -4.95 -13.79 17.03
C LYS A 236 -4.84 -13.76 18.55
N THR A 237 -5.34 -12.72 19.21
CA THR A 237 -5.43 -12.65 20.66
C THR A 237 -6.40 -13.71 21.17
N SER A 238 -7.62 -13.80 20.62
CA SER A 238 -8.59 -14.83 21.00
C SER A 238 -8.09 -16.27 20.74
N GLU A 239 -7.46 -16.52 19.59
CA GLU A 239 -6.79 -17.81 19.31
C GLU A 239 -5.73 -18.17 20.36
N LEU A 240 -5.01 -17.16 20.88
CA LEU A 240 -3.93 -17.35 21.86
C LEU A 240 -4.49 -17.53 23.28
N GLU A 241 -5.60 -16.87 23.61
CA GLU A 241 -6.38 -17.09 24.83
C GLU A 241 -6.96 -18.51 24.86
N GLU A 242 -7.61 -18.97 23.78
CA GLU A 242 -8.11 -20.34 23.65
C GLU A 242 -7.00 -21.39 23.83
N LYS A 243 -5.86 -21.21 23.14
CA LYS A 243 -4.69 -22.10 23.27
C LYS A 243 -4.11 -22.07 24.70
N THR A 244 -4.12 -20.92 25.35
CA THR A 244 -3.64 -20.77 26.74
C THR A 244 -4.57 -21.51 27.72
N ALA A 245 -5.89 -21.36 27.57
CA ALA A 245 -6.88 -22.08 28.38
C ALA A 245 -6.80 -23.60 28.16
N TYR A 246 -6.59 -24.04 26.91
CA TYR A 246 -6.39 -25.46 26.59
C TYR A 246 -5.11 -26.04 27.21
N ILE A 247 -3.99 -25.29 27.17
CA ILE A 247 -2.73 -25.67 27.84
C ILE A 247 -2.91 -25.73 29.36
N GLN A 248 -3.63 -24.78 29.97
CA GLN A 248 -3.95 -24.82 31.40
C GLN A 248 -4.77 -26.06 31.77
N LYS A 249 -5.79 -26.42 30.97
CA LYS A 249 -6.59 -27.64 31.17
C LYS A 249 -5.74 -28.92 31.08
N LEU A 250 -4.91 -29.05 30.04
CA LEU A 250 -3.98 -30.19 29.91
C LEU A 250 -2.97 -30.26 31.07
N THR A 251 -2.54 -29.11 31.59
CA THR A 251 -1.63 -29.04 32.74
C THR A 251 -2.30 -29.57 34.01
N GLN A 252 -3.56 -29.16 34.27
CA GLN A 252 -4.34 -29.67 35.41
C GLN A 252 -4.64 -31.17 35.29
N GLU A 253 -4.97 -31.65 34.09
CA GLU A 253 -5.17 -33.08 33.81
C GLU A 253 -3.88 -33.88 34.08
N LEU A 254 -2.73 -33.39 33.64
CA LEU A 254 -1.43 -34.01 33.87
C LEU A 254 -1.00 -33.99 35.35
N GLU A 255 -1.32 -32.94 36.11
CA GLU A 255 -1.05 -32.87 37.55
C GLU A 255 -1.94 -33.84 38.35
N LEU A 256 -3.22 -33.93 38.00
CA LEU A 256 -4.17 -34.86 38.61
C LEU A 256 -3.76 -36.32 38.30
N GLU A 257 -3.35 -36.59 37.07
CA GLU A 257 -2.86 -37.91 36.66
C GLU A 257 -1.55 -38.29 37.38
N LYS A 258 -0.60 -37.36 37.52
CA LYS A 258 0.60 -37.57 38.37
C LYS A 258 0.23 -37.88 39.82
N ALA A 259 -0.75 -37.17 40.40
CA ALA A 259 -1.20 -37.41 41.77
C ALA A 259 -1.87 -38.79 41.93
N ASN A 260 -2.62 -39.26 40.93
CA ASN A 260 -3.19 -40.61 40.92
C ASN A 260 -2.10 -41.69 40.81
N ASN A 261 -1.19 -41.57 39.84
CA ASN A 261 -0.08 -42.52 39.68
C ASN A 261 0.79 -42.58 40.95
N GLN A 262 1.04 -41.46 41.63
CA GLN A 262 1.77 -41.45 42.90
C GLN A 262 1.01 -42.16 44.03
N ARG A 263 -0.34 -42.05 44.08
CA ARG A 263 -1.16 -42.80 45.03
C ARG A 263 -1.14 -44.31 44.75
N GLU A 264 -1.21 -44.70 43.47
CA GLU A 264 -1.12 -46.11 43.07
C GLU A 264 0.26 -46.70 43.40
N VAL A 265 1.35 -46.01 43.06
CA VAL A 265 2.72 -46.39 43.45
C VAL A 265 2.86 -46.50 44.96
N ASN A 266 2.28 -45.60 45.75
CA ASN A 266 2.30 -45.70 47.22
C ASN A 266 1.53 -46.94 47.71
N THR A 267 0.37 -47.23 47.10
CA THR A 267 -0.47 -48.39 47.45
C THR A 267 0.24 -49.71 47.11
N LEU A 268 0.84 -49.81 45.93
CA LEU A 268 1.63 -50.97 45.49
C LEU A 268 2.86 -51.18 46.37
N ASN A 269 3.51 -50.11 46.82
CA ASN A 269 4.65 -50.20 47.74
C ASN A 269 4.26 -50.73 49.13
N GLU A 270 3.12 -50.32 49.68
CA GLU A 270 2.67 -50.86 50.97
C GLU A 270 2.16 -52.31 50.83
N GLN A 271 1.45 -52.67 49.75
CA GLN A 271 1.13 -54.06 49.43
C GLN A 271 2.39 -54.94 49.28
N LEU A 272 3.44 -54.42 48.64
CA LEU A 272 4.74 -55.10 48.53
C LEU A 272 5.43 -55.25 49.90
N ARG A 273 5.24 -54.29 50.81
CA ARG A 273 5.75 -54.34 52.18
C ARG A 273 4.99 -55.37 53.02
N GLU A 274 3.66 -55.39 52.96
CA GLU A 274 2.81 -56.43 53.56
C GLU A 274 3.21 -57.82 53.06
N LYS A 275 3.37 -58.00 51.74
CA LYS A 275 3.79 -59.27 51.15
C LYS A 275 5.20 -59.69 51.56
N LYS A 276 6.13 -58.74 51.77
CA LYS A 276 7.45 -59.03 52.35
C LYS A 276 7.34 -59.50 53.80
N VAL A 277 6.49 -58.89 54.62
CA VAL A 277 6.24 -59.33 56.01
C VAL A 277 5.59 -60.72 56.05
N GLU A 278 4.58 -60.96 55.20
CA GLU A 278 3.94 -62.27 55.05
C GLU A 278 4.95 -63.36 54.63
N LEU A 279 5.86 -63.03 53.70
CA LEU A 279 6.90 -63.95 53.23
C LEU A 279 7.94 -64.24 54.33
N VAL A 280 8.34 -63.24 55.11
CA VAL A 280 9.22 -63.45 56.29
C VAL A 280 8.51 -64.35 57.31
N MET A 281 7.26 -64.07 57.70
CA MET A 281 6.52 -64.93 58.63
C MET A 281 6.38 -66.37 58.13
N LYS A 282 6.15 -66.58 56.82
CA LYS A 282 6.09 -67.92 56.22
C LYS A 282 7.47 -68.60 56.15
N ASN A 283 8.54 -67.85 55.93
CA ASN A 283 9.90 -68.36 56.01
C ASN A 283 10.22 -68.82 57.45
N ASP A 284 9.86 -68.03 58.45
CA ASP A 284 10.11 -68.35 59.86
C ASP A 284 9.27 -69.56 60.32
N GLN A 285 8.04 -69.70 59.83
CA GLN A 285 7.24 -70.93 59.98
C GLN A 285 7.91 -72.14 59.33
N LEU A 286 8.49 -71.98 58.13
CA LEU A 286 9.22 -73.05 57.45
C LEU A 286 10.53 -73.44 58.15
N THR A 287 11.25 -72.48 58.76
CA THR A 287 12.44 -72.81 59.57
C THR A 287 12.06 -73.54 60.85
N PHE A 288 10.99 -73.11 61.55
CA PHE A 288 10.45 -73.79 62.73
C PHE A 288 10.01 -75.23 62.41
N LEU A 289 9.19 -75.44 61.37
CA LEU A 289 8.79 -76.78 60.92
C LEU A 289 10.02 -77.61 60.48
N GLY A 290 11.02 -76.97 59.87
CA GLY A 290 12.30 -77.58 59.53
C GLY A 290 13.17 -77.95 60.73
N GLU A 291 12.93 -77.37 61.91
CA GLU A 291 13.53 -77.78 63.20
C GLU A 291 12.73 -78.89 63.87
N GLU A 292 11.41 -78.79 63.85
CA GLU A 292 10.52 -79.85 64.34
C GLU A 292 10.75 -81.18 63.59
N ILE A 293 10.84 -81.15 62.26
CA ILE A 293 11.17 -82.32 61.44
C ILE A 293 12.59 -82.86 61.75
N ARG A 294 13.57 -81.98 62.05
CA ARG A 294 14.91 -82.42 62.47
C ARG A 294 14.86 -83.13 63.82
N ASN A 295 14.10 -82.61 64.77
CA ASN A 295 13.93 -83.19 66.10
C ASN A 295 13.19 -84.54 66.03
N GLN A 296 12.06 -84.61 65.32
CA GLN A 296 11.33 -85.85 65.07
C GLN A 296 12.20 -86.92 64.37
N LYS A 297 13.05 -86.50 63.43
CA LYS A 297 13.99 -87.41 62.73
C LYS A 297 15.14 -87.90 63.64
N ALA A 298 15.58 -87.10 64.60
CA ALA A 298 16.55 -87.52 65.61
C ALA A 298 15.91 -88.51 66.61
N GLU A 299 14.67 -88.26 67.03
CA GLU A 299 13.91 -89.14 67.92
C GLU A 299 13.55 -90.48 67.24
N LEU A 300 13.23 -90.45 65.94
CA LEU A 300 13.07 -91.66 65.12
C LEU A 300 14.37 -92.48 65.08
N LYS A 301 15.53 -91.85 64.85
CA LYS A 301 16.82 -92.56 64.87
C LYS A 301 17.16 -93.21 66.21
N ASP A 302 16.84 -92.56 67.33
CA ASP A 302 16.99 -93.14 68.66
C ASP A 302 16.05 -94.35 68.87
N LYS A 303 14.82 -94.29 68.35
CA LYS A 303 13.88 -95.41 68.35
C LYS A 303 14.33 -96.56 67.42
N GLU A 304 14.82 -96.27 66.22
CA GLU A 304 15.42 -97.24 65.29
C GLU A 304 16.62 -97.96 65.95
N TYR A 305 17.51 -97.22 66.61
CA TYR A 305 18.65 -97.79 67.33
C TYR A 305 18.22 -98.70 68.49
N LYS A 306 17.18 -98.31 69.25
CA LYS A 306 16.60 -99.13 70.31
C LYS A 306 15.91 -100.39 69.77
N ILE A 307 15.25 -100.32 68.62
CA ILE A 307 14.66 -101.48 67.94
C ILE A 307 15.76 -102.45 67.50
N SER A 308 16.82 -101.96 66.86
CA SER A 308 17.95 -102.80 66.42
C SER A 308 18.61 -103.56 67.58
N ILE A 309 18.78 -102.93 68.75
CA ILE A 309 19.28 -103.58 69.97
C ILE A 309 18.32 -104.66 70.50
N LEU A 310 17.01 -104.49 70.33
CA LEU A 310 16.01 -105.48 70.73
C LEU A 310 15.95 -106.66 69.74
N GLU A 311 16.07 -106.40 68.44
CA GLU A 311 16.15 -107.43 67.39
C GLU A 311 17.41 -108.31 67.58
N GLU A 312 18.57 -107.71 67.84
CA GLU A 312 19.82 -108.44 68.11
C GLU A 312 19.75 -109.28 69.41
N LYS A 313 18.90 -108.90 70.38
CA LYS A 313 18.62 -109.72 71.57
C LYS A 313 17.69 -110.89 71.26
N MET A 314 16.56 -110.65 70.59
CA MET A 314 15.58 -111.69 70.28
C MET A 314 16.18 -112.81 69.42
N GLU A 315 17.01 -112.48 68.43
CA GLU A 315 17.64 -113.50 67.58
C GLU A 315 18.68 -114.35 68.34
N LYS A 316 19.36 -113.78 69.35
CA LYS A 316 20.24 -114.55 70.25
C LYS A 316 19.45 -115.50 71.16
N GLU A 317 18.38 -115.03 71.80
CA GLU A 317 17.50 -115.88 72.62
C GLU A 317 16.86 -117.00 71.79
N LYS A 318 16.51 -116.73 70.53
CA LYS A 318 16.00 -117.73 69.58
C LYS A 318 17.02 -118.81 69.26
N ILE A 319 18.24 -118.43 68.89
CA ILE A 319 19.34 -119.39 68.61
C ILE A 319 19.67 -120.23 69.85
N GLU A 320 19.68 -119.62 71.04
CA GLU A 320 19.95 -120.34 72.29
C GLU A 320 18.86 -121.38 72.61
N ASN A 321 17.58 -121.04 72.42
CA ASN A 321 16.46 -121.99 72.57
C ASN A 321 16.48 -123.13 71.53
N GLU A 322 16.78 -122.83 70.26
CA GLU A 322 16.85 -123.85 69.19
C GLU A 322 17.91 -124.94 69.49
N ASN A 323 19.07 -124.53 70.01
CA ASN A 323 20.12 -125.46 70.45
C ASN A 323 19.67 -126.35 71.64
N LEU A 324 18.99 -125.75 72.63
CA LEU A 324 18.53 -126.42 73.83
C LEU A 324 17.47 -127.50 73.53
N ILE A 325 16.57 -127.22 72.58
CA ILE A 325 15.60 -128.18 72.04
C ILE A 325 16.30 -129.33 71.31
N GLY A 326 17.38 -129.04 70.56
CA GLY A 326 18.19 -130.03 69.86
C GLY A 326 18.79 -131.10 70.79
N GLU A 327 19.45 -130.68 71.88
CA GLU A 327 20.06 -131.60 72.84
C GLU A 327 19.05 -132.54 73.52
N LEU A 328 17.89 -132.01 73.93
CA LEU A 328 16.85 -132.80 74.61
C LEU A 328 16.31 -133.92 73.70
N LYS A 329 16.17 -133.63 72.40
CA LYS A 329 15.67 -134.58 71.39
C LYS A 329 16.62 -135.77 71.19
N ILE A 330 17.94 -135.53 71.20
CA ILE A 330 18.97 -136.58 71.08
C ILE A 330 18.97 -137.48 72.33
N LYS A 331 18.91 -136.88 73.52
CA LYS A 331 18.92 -137.61 74.80
C LYS A 331 17.68 -138.52 74.93
N LEU A 332 16.51 -138.07 74.52
CA LEU A 332 15.27 -138.85 74.57
C LEU A 332 15.27 -140.08 73.64
N ASN A 333 15.67 -139.93 72.37
CA ASN A 333 15.72 -141.06 71.43
C ASN A 333 16.69 -142.16 71.91
N THR A 334 17.80 -141.77 72.53
CA THR A 334 18.82 -142.72 73.02
C THR A 334 18.32 -143.65 74.14
N PHE A 335 17.26 -143.25 74.87
CA PHE A 335 16.62 -144.07 75.91
C PHE A 335 15.73 -145.16 75.29
N TYR A 336 14.88 -144.79 74.33
CA TYR A 336 13.87 -145.67 73.72
C TYR A 336 14.47 -146.91 73.05
N ASP A 337 15.47 -146.73 72.19
CA ASP A 337 16.06 -147.82 71.41
C ASP A 337 16.81 -148.86 72.27
N LYS A 338 17.28 -148.49 73.46
CA LYS A 338 18.12 -149.35 74.32
C LYS A 338 17.37 -150.07 75.43
N ILE A 339 16.29 -149.50 75.96
CA ILE A 339 15.63 -149.99 77.18
C ILE A 339 14.23 -150.55 76.92
N GLU A 340 13.45 -149.99 76.00
CA GLU A 340 12.05 -150.38 75.80
C GLU A 340 11.89 -151.41 74.67
N LYS A 341 12.46 -151.09 73.49
CA LYS A 341 12.41 -151.89 72.27
C LYS A 341 12.79 -153.38 72.42
N PRO A 342 13.82 -153.77 73.22
CA PRO A 342 14.20 -155.19 73.35
C PRO A 342 13.14 -156.07 74.04
N TYR A 343 12.20 -155.48 74.77
CA TYR A 343 11.18 -156.19 75.54
C TYR A 343 9.75 -155.95 75.02
N GLU A 344 9.59 -155.24 73.90
CA GLU A 344 8.29 -154.83 73.35
C GLU A 344 7.38 -156.04 73.06
N ASN A 345 7.93 -157.09 72.42
CA ASN A 345 7.21 -158.34 72.17
C ASN A 345 6.80 -159.08 73.45
N LEU A 346 7.65 -159.06 74.49
CA LEU A 346 7.34 -159.69 75.77
C LEU A 346 6.28 -158.89 76.55
N LEU A 347 6.38 -157.55 76.56
CA LEU A 347 5.35 -156.68 77.14
C LEU A 347 4.00 -156.96 76.51
N LYS A 348 3.97 -157.04 75.17
CA LYS A 348 2.77 -157.38 74.40
C LYS A 348 2.23 -158.77 74.76
N ALA A 349 3.07 -159.81 74.76
CA ALA A 349 2.67 -161.17 75.14
C ALA A 349 2.13 -161.24 76.58
N ILE A 350 2.71 -160.50 77.53
CA ILE A 350 2.22 -160.42 78.90
C ILE A 350 0.83 -159.74 78.93
N THR A 351 0.61 -158.66 78.18
CA THR A 351 -0.71 -158.00 78.10
C THR A 351 -1.77 -158.78 77.32
N GLU A 352 -1.38 -159.73 76.47
CA GLU A 352 -2.30 -160.58 75.71
C GLU A 352 -2.72 -161.86 76.46
N SER A 353 -2.03 -162.27 77.54
CA SER A 353 -2.48 -163.38 78.38
C SER A 353 -3.68 -162.99 79.23
N THR A 354 -4.61 -163.93 79.42
CA THR A 354 -5.72 -163.83 80.37
C THR A 354 -5.28 -163.64 81.83
N LYS A 355 -3.98 -163.85 82.12
CA LYS A 355 -3.34 -163.66 83.42
C LYS A 355 -2.45 -162.40 83.47
N ALA A 356 -2.61 -161.46 82.53
CA ALA A 356 -1.82 -160.23 82.40
C ALA A 356 -1.61 -159.46 83.72
N ASP A 357 -2.69 -159.21 84.47
CA ASP A 357 -2.61 -158.44 85.73
C ASP A 357 -1.93 -159.23 86.86
N THR A 358 -2.17 -160.55 86.96
CA THR A 358 -1.55 -161.38 88.00
C THR A 358 -0.06 -161.61 87.71
N ILE A 359 0.32 -161.79 86.45
CA ILE A 359 1.73 -161.85 86.02
C ILE A 359 2.41 -160.48 86.21
N GLY A 360 1.78 -159.39 85.74
CA GLY A 360 2.30 -158.03 85.85
C GLY A 360 2.53 -157.59 87.31
N ASN A 361 1.60 -157.93 88.21
CA ASN A 361 1.77 -157.70 89.65
C ASN A 361 2.91 -158.56 90.25
N TYR A 362 3.05 -159.83 89.85
CA TYR A 362 4.10 -160.73 90.35
C TYR A 362 5.52 -160.35 89.85
N LEU A 363 5.61 -159.84 88.62
CA LEU A 363 6.84 -159.20 88.11
C LEU A 363 7.14 -157.89 88.84
N GLY A 364 6.11 -157.10 89.15
CA GLY A 364 6.20 -155.83 89.89
C GLY A 364 5.98 -154.59 89.01
N PHE A 365 5.26 -154.72 87.89
CA PHE A 365 5.02 -153.64 86.93
C PHE A 365 4.14 -152.51 87.49
N ASN A 366 3.20 -152.83 88.39
CA ASN A 366 2.36 -151.86 89.07
C ASN A 366 3.02 -151.40 90.38
N ASN A 367 4.21 -150.79 90.30
CA ASN A 367 4.92 -150.32 91.50
C ASN A 367 4.55 -148.88 91.89
N GLU A 368 4.62 -148.61 93.20
CA GLU A 368 4.37 -147.29 93.80
C GLU A 368 5.54 -146.30 93.62
N LYS A 369 6.64 -146.71 92.95
CA LYS A 369 7.87 -145.92 92.77
C LYS A 369 7.94 -145.21 91.42
N GLY A 370 6.92 -145.29 90.57
CA GLY A 370 6.80 -144.53 89.32
C GLY A 370 7.77 -144.92 88.20
N LEU A 371 8.47 -146.06 88.30
CA LEU A 371 9.34 -146.56 87.24
C LEU A 371 8.50 -147.11 86.07
N SER A 372 8.92 -146.89 84.83
CA SER A 372 8.22 -147.45 83.66
C SER A 372 8.30 -148.98 83.62
N LYS A 373 7.33 -149.64 82.97
CA LYS A 373 7.34 -151.10 82.79
C LYS A 373 8.65 -151.60 82.13
N SER A 374 9.19 -150.82 81.19
CA SER A 374 10.49 -151.03 80.54
C SER A 374 11.69 -150.89 81.48
N MET A 375 11.73 -149.91 82.39
CA MET A 375 12.78 -149.82 83.43
C MET A 375 12.75 -151.03 84.38
N ILE A 376 11.55 -151.51 84.74
CA ILE A 376 11.38 -152.68 85.62
C ILE A 376 11.83 -153.95 84.90
N LEU A 377 11.49 -154.10 83.61
CA LEU A 377 11.97 -155.21 82.78
C LEU A 377 13.49 -155.23 82.65
N PHE A 378 14.12 -154.08 82.39
CA PHE A 378 15.57 -153.96 82.31
C PHE A 378 16.25 -154.45 83.62
N ALA A 379 15.71 -154.07 84.78
CA ALA A 379 16.19 -154.52 86.10
C ALA A 379 15.88 -156.00 86.42
N LEU A 380 14.84 -156.59 85.83
CA LEU A 380 14.54 -158.03 85.96
C LEU A 380 15.37 -158.90 85.00
N ALA A 381 15.78 -158.33 83.86
CA ALA A 381 16.44 -159.05 82.78
C ALA A 381 17.96 -159.19 82.95
N SER A 382 18.61 -158.27 83.67
CA SER A 382 20.06 -158.31 83.93
C SER A 382 20.48 -159.57 84.68
N ASP A 383 19.73 -159.95 85.71
CA ASP A 383 20.11 -160.91 86.74
C ASP A 383 19.44 -162.29 86.55
N ASP A 384 18.94 -162.58 85.33
CA ASP A 384 18.17 -163.78 84.96
C ASP A 384 16.89 -164.03 85.81
N ASN A 385 16.48 -163.02 86.59
CA ASN A 385 15.32 -163.08 87.48
C ASN A 385 13.99 -163.13 86.73
N LEU A 386 13.91 -162.54 85.53
CA LEU A 386 12.71 -162.53 84.70
C LEU A 386 12.23 -163.96 84.37
N ALA A 387 13.13 -164.80 83.82
CA ALA A 387 12.81 -166.20 83.51
C ALA A 387 12.46 -167.01 84.78
N ARG A 388 13.19 -166.79 85.88
CA ARG A 388 12.90 -167.45 87.16
C ARG A 388 11.54 -167.07 87.75
N LYS A 389 11.18 -165.79 87.74
CA LYS A 389 9.87 -165.31 88.21
C LYS A 389 8.72 -165.88 87.38
N ILE A 390 8.87 -165.92 86.06
CA ILE A 390 7.86 -166.51 85.15
C ILE A 390 7.69 -168.01 85.45
N ALA A 391 8.79 -168.76 85.61
CA ALA A 391 8.72 -170.18 85.98
C ALA A 391 8.08 -170.41 87.36
N LEU A 392 8.46 -169.61 88.37
CA LEU A 392 7.89 -169.68 89.72
C LEU A 392 6.39 -169.39 89.73
N PHE A 393 5.94 -168.37 89.01
CA PHE A 393 4.52 -167.99 88.93
C PHE A 393 3.61 -169.16 88.55
N TYR A 394 3.97 -169.93 87.50
CA TYR A 394 3.20 -171.11 87.10
C TYR A 394 3.45 -172.31 88.03
N SER A 395 4.68 -172.51 88.50
CA SER A 395 5.04 -173.65 89.36
C SER A 395 4.39 -173.62 90.75
N GLU A 396 4.36 -172.46 91.42
CA GLU A 396 3.77 -172.29 92.76
C GLU A 396 2.25 -172.52 92.76
N ARG A 397 1.57 -172.19 91.64
CA ARG A 397 0.11 -172.24 91.51
C ARG A 397 -0.46 -173.60 91.15
N LYS A 398 0.35 -174.51 90.58
CA LYS A 398 -0.10 -175.81 90.03
C LYS A 398 -1.23 -175.70 88.99
N GLU A 399 -1.34 -174.55 88.33
CA GLU A 399 -2.27 -174.37 87.22
C GLU A 399 -1.71 -174.99 85.94
N ILE A 400 -2.59 -175.53 85.08
CA ILE A 400 -2.22 -175.92 83.72
C ILE A 400 -2.04 -174.64 82.90
N MET A 401 -0.96 -174.56 82.12
CA MET A 401 -0.70 -173.44 81.21
C MET A 401 -1.63 -173.51 80.00
N VAL A 402 -2.18 -172.37 79.59
CA VAL A 402 -3.02 -172.23 78.36
C VAL A 402 -2.17 -171.67 77.20
N GLU A 403 -2.65 -171.78 75.96
CA GLU A 403 -1.84 -171.51 74.75
C GLU A 403 -1.16 -170.12 74.74
N GLU A 404 -1.80 -169.10 75.32
CA GLU A 404 -1.25 -167.75 75.46
C GLU A 404 -0.11 -167.68 76.49
N ASP A 405 -0.19 -168.45 77.58
CA ASP A 405 0.87 -168.52 78.60
C ASP A 405 2.17 -169.10 78.00
N PHE A 406 2.09 -170.04 77.05
CA PHE A 406 3.25 -170.54 76.31
C PHE A 406 3.90 -169.46 75.42
N ARG A 407 3.15 -168.46 74.95
CA ARG A 407 3.74 -167.32 74.18
C ARG A 407 4.61 -166.45 75.07
N ILE A 408 4.20 -166.20 76.33
CA ILE A 408 5.04 -165.49 77.30
C ILE A 408 6.35 -166.27 77.52
N VAL A 409 6.27 -167.58 77.74
CA VAL A 409 7.46 -168.44 77.90
C VAL A 409 8.36 -168.38 76.66
N LYS A 410 7.78 -168.39 75.45
CA LYS A 410 8.52 -168.27 74.19
C LYS A 410 9.23 -166.92 74.04
N GLU A 411 8.57 -165.81 74.31
CA GLU A 411 9.20 -164.48 74.18
C GLU A 411 10.21 -164.20 75.30
N VAL A 412 10.01 -164.74 76.50
CA VAL A 412 11.06 -164.80 77.53
C VAL A 412 12.27 -165.58 77.01
N ASN A 413 12.07 -166.76 76.43
CA ASN A 413 13.16 -167.54 75.85
C ASN A 413 13.88 -166.78 74.73
N ASN A 414 13.16 -166.08 73.84
CA ASN A 414 13.75 -165.26 72.76
C ASN A 414 14.75 -164.21 73.29
N ILE A 415 14.44 -163.54 74.41
CA ILE A 415 15.32 -162.58 75.09
C ILE A 415 16.62 -163.25 75.60
N TYR A 416 16.58 -164.56 75.89
CA TYR A 416 17.68 -165.33 76.45
C TYR A 416 18.37 -166.32 75.49
N VAL A 417 17.98 -166.38 74.21
CA VAL A 417 18.50 -167.36 73.21
C VAL A 417 20.04 -167.45 73.14
N ASN A 418 20.74 -166.35 73.40
CA ASN A 418 22.22 -166.29 73.37
C ASN A 418 22.89 -166.44 74.76
N LYS A 419 22.15 -166.79 75.83
CA LYS A 419 22.73 -167.10 77.15
C LYS A 419 22.88 -168.63 77.34
N PRO A 420 23.97 -169.13 77.94
CA PRO A 420 24.32 -170.56 77.95
C PRO A 420 23.52 -171.46 78.91
N TRP A 421 22.39 -171.00 79.50
CA TRP A 421 21.66 -171.74 80.53
C TRP A 421 20.13 -171.62 80.40
N GLY A 422 19.45 -172.76 80.34
CA GLY A 422 18.05 -172.90 80.78
C GLY A 422 16.98 -172.26 79.89
N ILE A 423 16.74 -172.81 78.70
CA ILE A 423 15.49 -172.59 77.97
C ILE A 423 14.33 -173.08 78.86
N LEU A 424 13.32 -172.22 79.09
CA LEU A 424 12.07 -172.62 79.74
C LEU A 424 11.30 -173.54 78.80
N TYR A 425 11.27 -174.83 79.10
CA TYR A 425 10.57 -175.85 78.33
C TYR A 425 9.30 -176.29 79.04
N ALA A 426 8.18 -176.31 78.31
CA ALA A 426 6.89 -176.82 78.76
C ALA A 426 6.32 -177.70 77.63
N GLU A 427 5.98 -178.94 77.98
CA GLU A 427 5.62 -179.99 77.01
C GLU A 427 4.10 -180.00 76.75
N ALA A 428 3.68 -180.45 75.57
CA ALA A 428 2.32 -180.23 75.06
C ALA A 428 1.25 -181.17 75.65
N GLU A 429 0.02 -180.65 75.70
CA GLU A 429 -1.27 -181.28 76.03
C GLU A 429 -1.27 -182.76 76.52
N GLY A 430 -1.34 -182.95 77.84
CA GLY A 430 -1.58 -184.26 78.45
C GLY A 430 -2.01 -184.18 79.93
N PRO A 431 -2.82 -185.13 80.43
CA PRO A 431 -3.25 -185.17 81.84
C PRO A 431 -2.20 -185.87 82.73
N TYR A 432 -1.16 -185.13 83.16
CA TYR A 432 -0.03 -185.71 83.89
C TYR A 432 -0.28 -185.88 85.40
N GLN A 433 -0.41 -187.13 85.87
CA GLN A 433 -0.30 -187.44 87.30
C GLN A 433 1.17 -187.55 87.73
N SER A 434 1.63 -186.55 88.46
CA SER A 434 2.99 -186.48 89.04
C SER A 434 3.17 -187.51 90.17
N SER A 435 4.03 -188.51 89.96
CA SER A 435 4.55 -189.37 91.03
C SER A 435 6.02 -189.03 91.33
N LEU A 436 6.36 -188.97 92.62
CA LEU A 436 7.66 -188.48 93.11
C LEU A 436 8.73 -189.57 93.10
N LEU A 437 9.84 -189.33 92.40
CA LEU A 437 11.12 -190.01 92.61
C LEU A 437 12.27 -189.01 92.76
N LYS A 438 13.32 -189.42 93.47
CA LYS A 438 14.31 -188.52 94.09
C LYS A 438 15.71 -189.15 94.04
N ASP A 439 16.58 -188.62 93.18
CA ASP A 439 17.95 -189.15 93.05
C ASP A 439 18.90 -188.65 94.16
N ARG A 440 19.92 -189.45 94.45
CA ARG A 440 20.89 -189.30 95.54
C ARG A 440 22.28 -188.96 95.00
N LYS A 441 22.55 -187.70 94.64
CA LYS A 441 23.88 -187.05 94.79
C LYS A 441 23.85 -185.54 94.47
N SER A 442 24.31 -184.76 95.47
CA SER A 442 25.10 -183.51 95.39
C SER A 442 24.93 -182.50 94.22
N SER A 443 24.91 -181.18 94.45
CA SER A 443 25.69 -180.49 95.50
C SER A 443 24.98 -179.33 96.24
N SER A 444 25.05 -179.43 97.57
CA SER A 444 25.20 -178.41 98.63
C SER A 444 24.41 -177.08 98.64
N ILE A 445 24.25 -176.39 97.51
CA ILE A 445 23.52 -175.10 97.42
C ILE A 445 22.04 -175.35 97.11
N TYR A 446 21.75 -176.40 96.32
CA TYR A 446 20.39 -176.87 96.03
C TYR A 446 19.83 -177.69 97.21
N LYS A 447 19.31 -177.01 98.24
CA LYS A 447 18.85 -177.66 99.49
C LYS A 447 17.35 -177.63 99.77
N ASN A 448 16.55 -176.86 99.02
CA ASN A 448 15.10 -176.81 99.14
C ASN A 448 14.41 -176.69 97.77
N PHE A 449 13.18 -177.22 97.71
CA PHE A 449 12.25 -177.30 96.57
C PHE A 449 12.64 -178.25 95.43
N THR A 450 11.60 -178.95 94.94
CA THR A 450 11.70 -180.16 94.10
C THR A 450 11.33 -179.82 92.67
N ALA A 451 12.26 -180.00 91.73
CA ALA A 451 11.99 -179.89 90.31
C ALA A 451 11.48 -181.23 89.73
N MET A 452 10.43 -181.19 88.92
CA MET A 452 10.07 -182.30 88.05
C MET A 452 10.92 -182.25 86.77
N TYR A 453 12.15 -182.76 86.86
CA TYR A 453 12.85 -183.22 85.66
C TYR A 453 12.45 -184.67 85.39
N SER A 454 11.87 -184.93 84.22
CA SER A 454 11.92 -186.28 83.63
C SER A 454 13.23 -186.38 82.84
N PRO A 455 14.14 -187.32 83.16
CA PRO A 455 15.41 -187.44 82.45
C PRO A 455 15.19 -188.07 81.06
N ALA A 456 15.82 -187.49 80.04
CA ALA A 456 15.75 -188.04 78.69
C ALA A 456 16.31 -189.48 78.62
N TYR A 457 15.51 -190.38 78.06
CA TYR A 457 15.96 -191.72 77.70
C TYR A 457 16.96 -191.59 76.53
N ARG A 458 18.21 -192.01 76.72
CA ARG A 458 19.19 -192.10 75.62
C ARG A 458 18.93 -193.40 74.83
N PRO A 459 18.85 -193.37 73.49
CA PRO A 459 18.65 -194.57 72.70
C PRO A 459 19.98 -195.21 72.24
N ASP A 460 20.08 -196.52 72.36
CA ASP A 460 20.46 -197.41 71.25
C ASP A 460 19.63 -198.71 71.30
N GLU A 461 19.57 -199.45 70.19
CA GLU A 461 18.34 -200.17 69.82
C GLU A 461 18.36 -201.70 70.07
N ASN A 462 19.46 -202.28 70.56
CA ASN A 462 19.72 -203.74 70.47
C ASN A 462 19.61 -204.55 71.77
N GLY A 463 19.04 -203.98 72.85
CA GLY A 463 18.74 -204.72 74.09
C GLY A 463 19.93 -205.25 74.89
N ASN A 464 21.16 -205.00 74.44
CA ASN A 464 22.41 -205.23 75.16
C ASN A 464 23.29 -203.99 75.01
N SER A 465 23.64 -203.32 76.12
CA SER A 465 24.71 -202.33 76.10
C SER A 465 26.05 -203.01 75.82
N PRO A 466 26.79 -202.54 74.82
CA PRO A 466 28.15 -202.06 75.08
C PRO A 466 28.47 -200.80 74.22
N ILE A 467 29.59 -200.07 74.36
CA ILE A 467 30.91 -200.39 74.92
C ILE A 467 31.44 -199.22 75.79
N LYS A 468 32.36 -199.55 76.70
CA LYS A 468 33.30 -198.67 77.42
C LYS A 468 33.91 -197.51 76.58
N GLY A 469 34.23 -196.42 77.27
CA GLY A 469 35.41 -195.57 76.98
C GLY A 469 35.12 -194.23 76.29
N ILE A 470 36.01 -193.22 76.39
CA ILE A 470 37.30 -193.09 77.10
C ILE A 470 37.35 -191.76 77.87
N VAL A 471 38.22 -191.65 78.88
CA VAL A 471 38.40 -190.49 79.78
C VAL A 471 39.60 -189.64 79.36
N ASP A 472 39.41 -188.31 79.32
CA ASP A 472 40.34 -187.24 79.76
C ASP A 472 39.61 -185.89 79.53
N GLY A 473 39.86 -184.78 80.22
CA GLY A 473 40.81 -184.45 81.31
C GLY A 473 41.05 -182.92 81.25
N LYS A 474 40.99 -182.12 82.32
CA LYS A 474 41.02 -182.37 83.77
C LYS A 474 39.92 -181.61 84.50
#